data_AF-A0A9P1EUX5-F1
#
_entry.id   AF-A0A9P1EUX5-F1
#
_cell.length_a   1.000
_cell.length_b   1.000
_cell.length_c   1.000
_cell.angle_alpha   90.00
_cell.angle_beta   90.00
_cell.angle_gamma   90.00
#
_symmetry.space_group_name_H-M   'P 1'
#
loop_
_entity.id
_entity.type
_entity.pdbx_description
1 polymer ?
#
loop_
_entity_poly.entity_id
_entity_poly.type
_entity_poly.pdbx_seq_one_letter_code
_entity_poly.pdbx_strand_id
1 'polypeptide(L)'
;MKLVLVQAIWRHGDRTPTETYHNDKFTGDYWIFGGGGWGQLTPIGMRQHMELGKKIRNRYIKGLPYEFLSKRYSQQEVFVRSTDKNRTLLSAFSNMVGMYGATDGENYNKAGE
;
A
#
# COMPACT_ATOMS: atom_id res chain seq x y z
N MET A 1 19.72 -21.37 -5.61
CA MET A 1 19.74 -19.90 -5.76
C MET A 1 19.23 -19.28 -4.47
N LYS A 2 19.81 -18.16 -4.01
CA LYS A 2 19.41 -17.44 -2.80
C LYS A 2 19.03 -16.00 -3.17
N LEU A 3 17.84 -15.54 -2.73
CA LEU A 3 17.43 -14.15 -2.86
C LEU A 3 18.17 -13.30 -1.81
N VAL A 4 18.76 -12.18 -2.23
CA VAL A 4 19.59 -11.31 -1.38
C VAL A 4 19.07 -9.89 -1.24
N LEU A 5 18.34 -9.38 -2.25
CA LEU A 5 17.78 -8.04 -2.27
C LEU A 5 16.57 -8.01 -3.21
N VAL A 6 15.56 -7.22 -2.84
CA VAL A 6 14.44 -6.87 -3.73
C VAL A 6 14.33 -5.35 -3.76
N GLN A 7 14.38 -4.77 -4.97
CA GLN A 7 14.01 -3.38 -5.19
C GLN A 7 12.71 -3.35 -5.99
N ALA A 8 11.69 -2.70 -5.44
CA ALA A 8 10.37 -2.63 -6.04
C ALA A 8 9.92 -1.17 -6.18
N ILE A 9 9.36 -0.84 -7.35
CA ILE A 9 8.84 0.49 -7.65
C ILE A 9 7.41 0.29 -8.14
N TRP A 10 6.47 0.97 -7.51
CA TRP A 10 5.05 0.92 -7.88
C TRP A 10 4.54 2.34 -8.06
N ARG A 11 3.57 2.50 -8.96
CA ARG A 11 2.74 3.70 -9.00
C ARG A 11 1.77 3.68 -7.83
N HIS A 12 1.25 4.85 -7.45
CA HIS A 12 0.09 4.96 -6.57
C HIS A 12 -1.11 4.17 -7.14
N GLY A 13 -2.07 3.82 -6.28
CA GLY A 13 -3.29 3.14 -6.68
C GLY A 13 -4.27 4.04 -7.42
N ASP A 14 -5.45 3.52 -7.68
CA ASP A 14 -6.55 4.30 -8.25
C ASP A 14 -6.77 5.64 -7.52
N ARG A 15 -6.92 6.70 -8.30
CA ARG A 15 -7.06 8.08 -7.82
C ARG A 15 -8.10 8.82 -8.66
N THR A 16 -8.62 9.89 -8.10
CA THR A 16 -9.40 10.87 -8.87
C THR A 16 -8.49 11.60 -9.89
N PRO A 17 -9.06 12.22 -10.94
CA PRO A 17 -8.29 13.05 -11.87
C PRO A 17 -7.56 14.19 -11.15
N THR A 18 -6.49 14.72 -11.72
CA THR A 18 -5.74 15.84 -11.12
C THR A 18 -6.22 17.21 -11.60
N GLU A 19 -6.90 17.22 -12.74
CA GLU A 19 -7.45 18.37 -13.44
C GLU A 19 -8.50 17.86 -14.43
N THR A 20 -9.21 18.77 -15.06
CA THR A 20 -10.12 18.46 -16.17
C THR A 20 -10.05 19.52 -17.26
N TYR A 21 -10.69 19.25 -18.40
CA TYR A 21 -10.74 20.14 -19.56
C TYR A 21 -11.81 21.23 -19.43
N HIS A 22 -11.70 22.27 -20.26
CA HIS A 22 -12.67 23.36 -20.28
C HIS A 22 -14.08 22.85 -20.66
N ASN A 23 -15.07 23.17 -19.82
CA ASN A 23 -16.48 22.74 -19.91
C ASN A 23 -16.77 21.27 -19.59
N ASP A 24 -15.91 20.60 -18.82
CA ASP A 24 -16.30 19.31 -18.22
C ASP A 24 -17.51 19.47 -17.28
N LYS A 25 -18.50 18.60 -17.45
CA LYS A 25 -19.70 18.55 -16.62
C LYS A 25 -19.44 17.88 -15.26
N PHE A 26 -18.35 17.12 -15.13
CA PHE A 26 -17.97 16.37 -13.92
C PHE A 26 -16.81 17.05 -13.18
N THR A 27 -17.12 18.13 -12.48
CA THR A 27 -16.14 18.92 -11.72
C THR A 27 -15.86 18.33 -10.32
N GLY A 28 -15.08 19.03 -9.49
CA GLY A 28 -14.49 18.50 -8.25
C GLY A 28 -15.50 17.83 -7.29
N ASP A 29 -16.74 18.31 -7.25
CA ASP A 29 -17.81 17.77 -6.40
C ASP A 29 -18.20 16.33 -6.75
N TYR A 30 -17.99 15.91 -8.01
CA TYR A 30 -18.20 14.54 -8.44
C TYR A 30 -17.08 13.59 -8.01
N TRP A 31 -15.93 14.13 -7.59
CA TRP A 31 -14.72 13.39 -7.25
C TRP A 31 -14.44 13.34 -5.74
N ILE A 32 -15.50 13.38 -4.92
CA ILE A 32 -15.41 13.37 -3.45
C ILE A 32 -15.54 11.96 -2.84
N PHE A 33 -15.74 10.91 -3.64
CA PHE A 33 -15.82 9.55 -3.12
C PHE A 33 -14.52 9.18 -2.37
N GLY A 34 -14.66 8.83 -1.09
CA GLY A 34 -13.51 8.62 -0.19
C GLY A 34 -12.89 9.90 0.37
N GLY A 35 -13.58 11.04 0.28
CA GLY A 35 -13.22 12.31 0.93
C GLY A 35 -12.12 13.11 0.22
N GLY A 36 -11.74 12.74 -0.99
CA GLY A 36 -10.49 13.21 -1.60
C GLY A 36 -10.58 14.49 -2.45
N GLY A 37 -11.57 14.65 -3.32
CA GLY A 37 -11.47 15.67 -4.38
C GLY A 37 -10.31 15.33 -5.34
N TRP A 38 -9.82 16.32 -6.09
CA TRP A 38 -8.84 16.10 -7.16
C TRP A 38 -7.50 15.50 -6.71
N GLY A 39 -7.00 14.55 -7.50
CA GLY A 39 -5.67 13.96 -7.40
C GLY A 39 -5.45 13.05 -6.20
N GLN A 40 -6.50 12.77 -5.42
CA GLN A 40 -6.44 11.95 -4.20
C GLN A 40 -6.67 10.47 -4.51
N LEU A 41 -6.06 9.62 -3.68
CA LEU A 41 -6.27 8.18 -3.74
C LEU A 41 -7.70 7.84 -3.36
N THR A 42 -8.32 6.93 -4.09
CA THR A 42 -9.66 6.45 -3.76
C THR A 42 -9.59 5.25 -2.80
N PRO A 43 -10.71 4.88 -2.15
CA PRO A 43 -10.81 3.63 -1.41
C PRO A 43 -10.54 2.39 -2.29
N ILE A 44 -10.79 2.48 -3.60
CA ILE A 44 -10.43 1.43 -4.56
C ILE A 44 -8.90 1.33 -4.64
N GLY A 45 -8.20 2.46 -4.76
CA GLY A 45 -6.74 2.52 -4.78
C GLY A 45 -6.10 2.01 -3.50
N MET A 46 -6.67 2.31 -2.34
CA MET A 46 -6.25 1.73 -1.06
C MET A 46 -6.36 0.20 -1.06
N ARG A 47 -7.52 -0.34 -1.49
CA ARG A 47 -7.71 -1.81 -1.59
C ARG A 47 -6.73 -2.45 -2.57
N GLN A 48 -6.48 -1.84 -3.72
CA GLN A 48 -5.49 -2.33 -4.68
C GLN A 48 -4.10 -2.46 -4.05
N HIS A 49 -3.65 -1.46 -3.29
CA HIS A 49 -2.36 -1.53 -2.61
C HIS A 49 -2.34 -2.53 -1.46
N MET A 50 -3.44 -2.69 -0.73
CA MET A 50 -3.57 -3.72 0.29
C MET A 50 -3.45 -5.13 -0.30
N GLU A 51 -4.11 -5.39 -1.43
CA GLU A 51 -4.00 -6.68 -2.14
C GLU A 51 -2.59 -6.90 -2.72
N LEU A 52 -1.95 -5.85 -3.23
CA LEU A 52 -0.54 -5.92 -3.62
C LEU A 52 0.34 -6.27 -2.41
N GLY A 53 0.11 -5.66 -1.26
CA GLY A 53 0.84 -5.94 -0.02
C GLY A 53 0.69 -7.39 0.43
N LYS A 54 -0.53 -7.95 0.36
CA LYS A 54 -0.79 -9.38 0.65
C LYS A 54 -0.02 -10.31 -0.29
N LYS A 55 0.04 -9.97 -1.59
CA LYS A 55 0.83 -10.74 -2.56
C LYS A 55 2.33 -10.69 -2.24
N ILE A 56 2.84 -9.54 -1.81
CA ILE A 56 4.24 -9.38 -1.38
C ILE A 56 4.49 -10.19 -0.09
N ARG A 57 3.58 -10.17 0.88
CA ARG A 57 3.65 -11.01 2.10
C ARG A 57 3.71 -12.49 1.74
N ASN A 58 2.82 -12.95 0.87
CA ASN A 58 2.84 -14.35 0.43
C ASN A 58 4.17 -14.72 -0.24
N ARG A 59 4.69 -13.81 -1.07
CA ARG A 59 5.92 -14.03 -1.84
C ARG A 59 7.19 -14.09 -1.01
N TYR A 60 7.33 -13.21 -0.01
CA TYR A 60 8.60 -12.98 0.68
C TYR A 60 8.56 -13.23 2.19
N ILE A 61 7.38 -13.37 2.81
CA ILE A 61 7.25 -13.58 4.27
C ILE A 61 6.70 -14.97 4.59
N LYS A 62 5.64 -15.41 3.89
CA LYS A 62 4.98 -16.70 4.15
C LYS A 62 5.62 -17.90 3.44
N GLY A 63 6.80 -17.73 2.87
CA GLY A 63 7.60 -18.85 2.35
C GLY A 63 7.26 -19.37 0.96
N LEU A 64 6.50 -18.62 0.13
CA LEU A 64 6.18 -19.08 -1.23
C LEU A 64 6.43 -18.02 -2.31
N PRO A 65 7.59 -18.04 -3.02
CA PRO A 65 8.65 -19.05 -3.01
C PRO A 65 9.84 -18.70 -2.10
N TYR A 66 9.74 -17.64 -1.30
CA TYR A 66 10.86 -17.17 -0.46
C TYR A 66 10.42 -16.90 0.99
N GLU A 67 11.25 -17.34 1.94
CA GLU A 67 11.26 -16.88 3.33
C GLU A 67 12.35 -15.80 3.46
N PHE A 68 12.14 -14.67 2.78
CA PHE A 68 13.15 -13.62 2.64
C PHE A 68 13.06 -12.55 3.73
N LEU A 69 11.85 -12.25 4.22
CA LEU A 69 11.57 -11.22 5.21
C LEU A 69 10.95 -11.84 6.47
N SER A 70 11.24 -11.24 7.61
CA SER A 70 10.68 -11.64 8.90
C SER A 70 9.15 -11.49 8.93
N LYS A 71 8.48 -12.37 9.70
CA LYS A 71 7.01 -12.33 9.90
C LYS A 71 6.55 -11.01 10.51
N ARG A 72 7.34 -10.48 11.45
CA ARG A 72 7.19 -9.16 12.07
C ARG A 72 8.00 -8.14 11.28
N TYR A 73 7.48 -6.93 11.18
CA TYR A 73 8.17 -5.82 10.51
C TYR A 73 9.49 -5.49 11.23
N SER A 74 10.55 -5.28 10.44
CA SER A 74 11.83 -4.76 10.90
C SER A 74 12.31 -3.68 9.93
N GLN A 75 12.62 -2.49 10.46
CA GLN A 75 13.23 -1.39 9.71
C GLN A 75 14.61 -1.77 9.13
N GLN A 76 15.30 -2.75 9.72
CA GLN A 76 16.60 -3.21 9.24
C GLN A 76 16.48 -4.06 7.97
N GLU A 77 15.29 -4.63 7.71
CA GLU A 77 15.01 -5.47 6.53
C GLU A 77 14.23 -4.73 5.45
N VAL A 78 13.34 -3.81 5.84
CA VAL A 78 12.40 -3.13 4.93
C VAL A 78 12.53 -1.62 5.04
N PHE A 79 12.83 -0.97 3.92
CA PHE A 79 12.81 0.48 3.77
C PHE A 79 11.77 0.88 2.71
N VAL A 80 10.88 1.81 3.06
CA VAL A 80 9.83 2.32 2.17
C VAL A 80 9.98 3.83 2.01
N ARG A 81 10.03 4.29 0.76
CA ARG A 81 10.08 5.71 0.40
C ARG A 81 8.97 6.01 -0.60
N SER A 82 8.35 7.17 -0.47
CA SER A 82 7.37 7.68 -1.43
C SER A 82 7.68 9.12 -1.83
N THR A 83 7.08 9.59 -2.93
CA THR A 83 7.02 11.01 -3.22
C THR A 83 6.04 11.71 -2.27
N ASP A 84 6.23 13.01 -2.05
CA ASP A 84 5.39 13.80 -1.15
C ASP A 84 4.05 14.22 -1.80
N LYS A 85 3.17 13.23 -1.98
CA LYS A 85 1.77 13.41 -2.37
C LYS A 85 0.92 12.47 -1.54
N ASN A 86 -0.24 12.93 -1.07
CA ASN A 86 -1.19 12.11 -0.30
C ASN A 86 -1.44 10.75 -0.94
N ARG A 87 -1.65 10.72 -2.27
CA ARG A 87 -1.91 9.47 -2.98
C ARG A 87 -0.76 8.45 -2.93
N THR A 88 0.49 8.90 -2.92
CA THR A 88 1.66 8.00 -2.85
C THR A 88 1.96 7.59 -1.43
N LEU A 89 1.78 8.49 -0.46
CA LEU A 89 1.87 8.18 0.97
C LEU A 89 0.83 7.13 1.37
N LEU A 90 -0.45 7.37 1.07
CA LEU A 90 -1.54 6.45 1.40
C LEU A 90 -1.43 5.11 0.67
N SER A 91 -0.94 5.11 -0.57
CA SER A 91 -0.66 3.87 -1.30
C SER A 91 0.42 3.04 -0.59
N ALA A 92 1.52 3.69 -0.15
CA ALA A 92 2.58 3.02 0.59
C ALA A 92 2.07 2.48 1.93
N PHE A 93 1.29 3.26 2.69
CA PHE A 93 0.67 2.80 3.93
C PHE A 93 -0.28 1.62 3.71
N SER A 94 -1.20 1.70 2.75
CA SER A 94 -2.11 0.60 2.42
C SER A 94 -1.36 -0.67 2.01
N ASN A 95 -0.24 -0.52 1.31
CA ASN A 95 0.61 -1.66 0.97
C ASN A 95 1.25 -2.29 2.20
N MET A 96 1.81 -1.49 3.11
CA MET A 96 2.37 -1.97 4.37
C MET A 96 1.32 -2.64 5.27
N VAL A 97 0.09 -2.14 5.28
CA VAL A 97 -1.05 -2.80 5.94
C VAL A 97 -1.33 -4.17 5.30
N GLY A 98 -1.29 -4.29 3.97
CA GLY A 98 -1.40 -5.58 3.31
C GLY A 98 -0.24 -6.55 3.62
N MET A 99 0.97 -6.01 3.83
CA MET A 99 2.17 -6.81 4.13
C MET A 99 2.27 -7.28 5.57
N TYR A 100 1.89 -6.44 6.53
CA TYR A 100 2.16 -6.63 7.96
C TYR A 100 0.96 -6.37 8.87
N GLY A 101 -0.19 -5.97 8.32
CA GLY A 101 -1.42 -5.77 9.08
C GLY A 101 -1.90 -7.06 9.76
N ALA A 102 -2.67 -6.89 10.84
CA ALA A 102 -3.17 -7.99 11.67
C ALA A 102 -4.22 -8.84 10.93
N THR A 103 -3.77 -9.75 10.07
CA THR A 103 -4.62 -10.79 9.46
C THR A 103 -4.19 -12.20 9.84
N ASP A 104 -3.02 -12.35 10.44
CA ASP A 104 -2.55 -13.61 10.97
C ASP A 104 -2.65 -13.48 12.50
N GLY A 105 -3.39 -14.37 13.17
CA GLY A 105 -3.58 -14.38 14.64
C GLY A 105 -2.28 -14.42 15.47
N GLU A 106 -1.12 -14.36 14.83
CA GLU A 106 0.21 -14.21 15.43
C GLU A 106 0.49 -12.80 16.01
N ASN A 107 -0.26 -11.77 15.60
CA ASN A 107 -0.08 -10.39 16.11
C ASN A 107 -0.86 -10.08 17.40
N TYR A 108 -1.66 -11.02 17.91
CA TYR A 108 -2.52 -10.81 19.08
C TYR A 108 -1.94 -11.32 20.42
N ASN A 109 -0.70 -11.79 20.45
CA ASN A 109 -0.08 -12.25 21.71
C ASN A 109 0.94 -11.25 22.26
N LYS A 110 0.49 -10.58 23.34
CA LYS A 110 1.23 -9.90 24.41
C LYS A 110 2.05 -8.65 24.02
N ALA A 111 1.35 -7.53 23.87
CA ALA A 111 1.88 -6.25 24.35
C ALA A 111 1.26 -6.00 25.73
N GLY A 112 1.89 -6.49 26.81
CA GLY A 112 1.42 -6.23 28.17
C GLY A 112 1.66 -7.31 29.24
N GLU A 113 2.74 -8.09 29.17
CA GLU A 113 3.34 -8.72 30.36
C GLU A 113 4.81 -8.34 30.44
#